data_AF-A0A959CKT5-F1
#
_entry.id   AF-A0A959CKT5-F1
#
_cell.length_a   1.000
_cell.length_b   1.000
_cell.length_c   1.000
_cell.angle_alpha   90.00
_cell.angle_beta   90.00
_cell.angle_gamma   90.00
#
_symmetry.space_group_name_H-M   'P 1'
#
loop_
_entity.id
_entity.type
_entity.pdbx_description
1 polymer ?
#
loop_
_entity_poly.entity_id
_entity_poly.type
_entity_poly.pdbx_seq_one_letter_code
_entity_poly.pdbx_strand_id
1 'polypeptide(L)'
;MKKQYLYLMIAGLFLFAAGCEKNDTKFEDIALDVTAEEEAVGEFLLGGWAGEENEEEFYQDLYGFGNGNLPPAVDLTHLLPPVGHQGTTGTCVAWAAGYYIKTALNAQDANLSPGELRNPARQYSPKDLFWSLPINLKGPNCQGTHFEHALDMMAARGVATMATVPFQDLGDCSAQPHPSWTAEAAGNCIESHRNLPVDVAVLKEKLAEGRPLMWAAHVTRSFLYWRGPGVMTEAAILDGTNGPGTGHAMAIVGYDDARGAFRMVNSWGTEWGDGGFAWVSYGLLANRSFTDYVFVAYNKPGSAEPEPGGNPASGTDLAIKVLKDEDDPNHPDPRHRVLTFDIANLGPDDVDAWDGWSNVYIFFNARNAHDHGAILHQYITDWIGDEGEFGPLQDGVGGWASYWFNVALDGREELADAFFRQETEFAWPYRTPDLTGEYYLALITDAFAEVEESNESNNILLITGENGRPIWFSGGIGHGRSAGPVDMRSSERDPNAYTPEEICRFIANLKASGKLKKMVDEASANAQPPASMK
;
A
#
# COMPACT_ATOMS: atom_id res chain seq x y z
N MET A 1 51.21 39.16 -30.60
CA MET A 1 49.99 39.79 -30.04
C MET A 1 49.27 38.76 -29.19
N LYS A 2 49.35 38.89 -27.85
CA LYS A 2 48.56 38.09 -26.91
C LYS A 2 47.21 38.81 -26.73
N LYS A 3 46.09 38.15 -27.03
CA LYS A 3 44.76 38.62 -26.61
C LYS A 3 44.32 37.75 -25.44
N GLN A 4 44.24 38.36 -24.26
CA GLN A 4 43.53 37.82 -23.10
C GLN A 4 42.03 37.99 -23.34
N TYR A 5 41.25 36.92 -23.16
CA TYR A 5 39.81 37.02 -22.99
C TYR A 5 39.46 36.54 -21.58
N LEU A 6 38.94 37.49 -20.81
CA LEU A 6 38.35 37.35 -19.49
C LEU A 6 36.97 36.71 -19.67
N TYR A 7 36.75 35.52 -19.12
CA TYR A 7 35.40 34.95 -19.00
C TYR A 7 34.91 35.15 -17.57
N LEU A 8 33.83 35.93 -17.43
CA LEU A 8 33.03 36.02 -16.22
C LEU A 8 32.39 34.65 -15.92
N MET A 9 32.60 34.12 -14.71
CA MET A 9 31.73 33.09 -14.16
C MET A 9 30.42 33.74 -13.71
N ILE A 10 29.32 33.39 -14.37
CA ILE A 10 27.97 33.55 -13.81
C ILE A 10 27.65 32.20 -13.15
N ALA A 11 27.65 32.18 -11.82
CA ALA A 11 27.14 31.06 -11.05
C ALA A 11 25.61 31.06 -11.14
N GLY A 12 25.07 30.27 -12.06
CA GLY A 12 23.66 29.90 -12.04
C GLY A 12 23.46 28.84 -10.96
N LEU A 13 22.83 29.21 -9.84
CA LEU A 13 22.22 28.24 -8.93
C LEU A 13 21.08 27.55 -9.70
N PHE A 14 21.34 26.36 -10.21
CA PHE A 14 20.28 25.42 -10.56
C PHE A 14 19.78 24.80 -9.26
N LEU A 15 18.67 25.34 -8.73
CA LEU A 15 17.80 24.60 -7.82
C LEU A 15 17.24 23.42 -8.63
N PHE A 16 17.82 22.24 -8.47
CA PHE A 16 17.18 21.00 -8.88
C PHE A 16 15.95 20.82 -7.98
N ALA A 17 14.78 21.20 -8.50
CA ALA A 17 13.53 20.67 -7.98
C ALA A 17 13.50 19.19 -8.35
N ALA A 18 13.54 18.31 -7.35
CA ALA A 18 13.20 16.90 -7.54
C ALA A 18 11.71 16.85 -7.91
N GLY A 19 11.41 16.79 -9.20
CA GLY A 19 10.06 16.50 -9.69
C GLY A 19 9.80 15.00 -9.62
N CYS A 20 8.55 14.60 -9.36
CA CYS A 20 8.08 13.21 -9.49
C CYS A 20 8.55 12.68 -10.87
N GLU A 21 9.24 11.53 -10.91
CA GLU A 21 9.88 11.03 -12.13
C GLU A 21 8.86 10.97 -13.27
N LYS A 22 9.21 11.65 -14.36
CA LYS A 22 8.38 11.76 -15.54
C LYS A 22 8.50 10.44 -16.31
N ASN A 23 7.61 9.49 -16.06
CA ASN A 23 7.43 8.37 -16.99
C ASN A 23 6.62 8.90 -18.18
N ASP A 24 7.19 8.78 -19.38
CA ASP A 24 6.57 9.13 -20.66
C ASP A 24 5.39 8.19 -20.96
N THR A 25 4.26 8.34 -20.27
CA THR A 25 2.98 7.89 -20.81
C THR A 25 2.60 8.81 -21.95
N LYS A 26 2.83 8.36 -23.18
CA LYS A 26 2.23 8.99 -24.36
C LYS A 26 0.71 8.85 -24.24
N PHE A 27 0.05 9.97 -24.00
CA PHE A 27 -1.39 10.09 -24.28
C PHE A 27 -1.55 9.95 -25.80
N GLU A 28 -1.94 8.77 -26.27
CA GLU A 28 -2.42 8.61 -27.65
C GLU A 28 -3.84 9.17 -27.75
N ASP A 29 -4.08 9.95 -28.80
CA ASP A 29 -5.37 10.59 -29.09
C ASP A 29 -6.48 9.53 -29.25
N ILE A 30 -7.29 9.33 -28.21
CA ILE A 30 -8.53 8.55 -28.30
C ILE A 30 -9.55 9.40 -29.06
N ALA A 31 -9.68 9.15 -30.36
CA ALA A 31 -10.75 9.72 -31.17
C ALA A 31 -12.06 8.96 -30.91
N LEU A 32 -13.02 9.60 -30.24
CA LEU A 32 -14.37 9.08 -30.05
C LEU A 32 -15.36 9.81 -30.97
N ASP A 33 -16.08 9.02 -31.76
CA ASP A 33 -17.09 9.41 -32.74
C ASP A 33 -18.31 10.04 -32.05
N VAL A 34 -18.71 11.22 -32.51
CA VAL A 34 -19.67 12.11 -31.84
C VAL A 34 -21.09 11.75 -32.25
N THR A 35 -21.70 10.75 -31.61
CA THR A 35 -23.18 10.58 -31.61
C THR A 35 -23.72 9.87 -30.35
N ALA A 36 -23.50 10.42 -29.15
CA ALA A 36 -24.22 9.98 -27.92
C ALA A 36 -24.18 11.04 -26.79
N GLU A 37 -24.93 12.13 -26.93
CA GLU A 37 -24.92 13.25 -25.96
C GLU A 37 -25.73 13.01 -24.66
N GLU A 38 -26.49 11.92 -24.53
CA GLU A 38 -27.28 11.64 -23.30
C GLU A 38 -26.68 10.54 -22.40
N GLU A 39 -25.94 9.56 -22.93
CA GLU A 39 -25.25 8.52 -22.13
C GLU A 39 -23.93 9.01 -21.52
N ALA A 40 -23.15 9.82 -22.25
CA ALA A 40 -21.87 10.34 -21.78
C ALA A 40 -21.99 11.26 -20.55
N VAL A 41 -23.12 11.95 -20.38
CA VAL A 41 -23.36 12.80 -19.20
C VAL A 41 -23.52 11.95 -17.94
N GLY A 42 -24.07 10.74 -18.07
CA GLY A 42 -24.21 9.77 -16.98
C GLY A 42 -22.85 9.29 -16.48
N GLU A 43 -21.99 8.77 -17.36
CA GLU A 43 -20.70 8.17 -16.98
C GLU A 43 -19.78 9.13 -16.18
N PHE A 44 -19.67 10.39 -16.60
CA PHE A 44 -18.85 11.38 -15.90
C PHE A 44 -19.46 11.89 -14.59
N LEU A 45 -20.79 11.91 -14.48
CA LEU A 45 -21.51 12.21 -13.23
C LEU A 45 -21.40 11.05 -12.23
N LEU A 46 -21.23 9.83 -12.72
CA LEU A 46 -21.19 8.60 -11.94
C LEU A 46 -19.81 8.31 -11.32
N GLY A 47 -18.77 9.07 -11.66
CA GLY A 47 -17.41 8.78 -11.22
C GLY A 47 -16.95 7.41 -11.69
N GLY A 48 -17.46 6.96 -12.84
CA GLY A 48 -17.30 5.62 -13.38
C GLY A 48 -15.85 5.21 -13.64
N TRP A 49 -15.66 3.98 -14.10
CA TRP A 49 -14.37 3.42 -14.41
C TRP A 49 -14.14 3.46 -15.93
N ALA A 50 -12.98 3.93 -16.40
CA ALA A 50 -12.70 4.16 -17.84
C ALA A 50 -11.84 3.06 -18.52
N GLY A 51 -11.64 1.90 -17.88
CA GLY A 51 -10.86 0.79 -18.44
C GLY A 51 -11.70 -0.24 -19.22
N GLU A 52 -11.06 -1.25 -19.82
CA GLU A 52 -11.71 -2.49 -20.28
C GLU A 52 -11.51 -3.58 -19.22
N GLU A 53 -12.60 -4.18 -18.70
CA GLU A 53 -12.57 -5.12 -17.57
C GLU A 53 -11.91 -6.44 -17.95
N ASN A 54 -11.06 -6.96 -17.06
CA ASN A 54 -10.93 -8.40 -16.88
C ASN A 54 -11.53 -8.76 -15.51
N GLU A 55 -12.86 -8.85 -15.44
CA GLU A 55 -13.58 -9.28 -14.22
C GLU A 55 -13.16 -10.69 -13.76
N GLU A 56 -12.61 -11.52 -14.65
CA GLU A 56 -12.13 -12.88 -14.31
C GLU A 56 -10.79 -12.91 -13.56
N GLU A 57 -10.07 -11.78 -13.43
CA GLU A 57 -8.83 -11.66 -12.66
C GLU A 57 -8.93 -10.76 -11.42
N PHE A 58 -10.14 -10.36 -11.02
CA PHE A 58 -10.33 -9.77 -9.69
C PHE A 58 -10.29 -10.90 -8.66
N TYR A 59 -9.11 -11.17 -8.13
CA TYR A 59 -8.99 -12.02 -6.95
C TYR A 59 -9.63 -11.28 -5.78
N GLN A 60 -10.87 -11.70 -5.48
CA GLN A 60 -11.41 -11.64 -4.14
C GLN A 60 -10.37 -12.24 -3.19
N ASP A 61 -10.28 -11.59 -2.03
CA ASP A 61 -9.53 -12.04 -0.87
C ASP A 61 -8.02 -11.78 -0.94
N LEU A 62 -7.64 -10.73 -0.22
CA LEU A 62 -6.27 -10.55 0.26
C LEU A 62 -6.17 -9.93 1.64
N TYR A 63 -7.33 -9.75 2.25
CA TYR A 63 -7.53 -8.93 3.43
C TYR A 63 -8.38 -9.77 4.38
N GLY A 64 -7.83 -10.95 4.67
CA GLY A 64 -8.34 -11.87 5.65
C GLY A 64 -7.78 -11.50 7.03
N PHE A 65 -8.29 -10.43 7.65
CA PHE A 65 -8.65 -10.62 9.05
C PHE A 65 -9.68 -11.75 9.05
N GLY A 66 -9.24 -12.99 9.19
CA GLY A 66 -10.16 -14.11 9.40
C GLY A 66 -11.15 -13.69 10.47
N ASN A 67 -12.40 -13.48 10.04
CA ASN A 67 -13.63 -13.06 10.71
C ASN A 67 -13.64 -12.78 12.25
N GLY A 68 -12.63 -12.14 12.86
CA GLY A 68 -12.53 -12.29 14.31
C GLY A 68 -11.51 -11.50 15.12
N ASN A 69 -11.07 -10.28 14.74
CA ASN A 69 -10.51 -9.30 15.73
C ASN A 69 -10.28 -7.89 15.16
N LEU A 70 -11.16 -7.36 14.30
CA LEU A 70 -11.16 -5.93 14.02
C LEU A 70 -11.64 -5.15 15.25
N PRO A 71 -11.16 -3.92 15.52
CA PRO A 71 -11.74 -3.06 16.55
C PRO A 71 -13.25 -2.93 16.30
N PRO A 72 -14.11 -2.98 17.34
CA PRO A 72 -15.56 -2.90 17.13
C PRO A 72 -16.00 -1.53 16.59
N ALA A 73 -15.12 -0.52 16.63
CA ALA A 73 -15.32 0.77 16.00
C ALA A 73 -13.98 1.42 15.66
N VAL A 74 -13.95 2.18 14.57
CA VAL A 74 -12.82 3.00 14.13
C VAL A 74 -13.35 4.39 13.76
N ASP A 75 -12.62 5.44 14.14
CA ASP A 75 -12.96 6.84 13.84
C ASP A 75 -11.72 7.63 13.39
N LEU A 76 -11.63 7.88 12.09
CA LEU A 76 -10.55 8.63 11.45
C LEU A 76 -10.88 10.12 11.30
N THR A 77 -11.97 10.62 11.90
CA THR A 77 -12.36 12.03 11.75
C THR A 77 -11.33 13.02 12.28
N HIS A 78 -10.42 12.58 13.15
CA HIS A 78 -9.31 13.38 13.64
C HIS A 78 -8.25 13.70 12.56
N LEU A 79 -8.21 12.93 11.47
CA LEU A 79 -7.32 13.16 10.32
C LEU A 79 -7.93 14.10 9.27
N LEU A 80 -9.20 14.49 9.43
CA LEU A 80 -9.91 15.26 8.42
C LEU A 80 -9.74 16.76 8.61
N PRO A 81 -9.69 17.53 7.52
CA PRO A 81 -9.91 18.97 7.60
C PRO A 81 -11.37 19.28 7.98
N PRO A 82 -11.70 20.53 8.34
CA PRO A 82 -13.08 20.96 8.52
C PRO A 82 -13.96 20.58 7.32
N VAL A 83 -15.23 20.27 7.55
CA VAL A 83 -16.14 19.88 6.45
C VAL A 83 -16.19 20.96 5.38
N GLY A 84 -15.88 20.55 4.15
CA GLY A 84 -15.83 21.39 2.96
C GLY A 84 -17.19 21.60 2.30
N HIS A 85 -17.24 22.53 1.34
CA HIS A 85 -18.45 22.83 0.57
C HIS A 85 -18.11 23.04 -0.91
N GLN A 86 -18.47 22.08 -1.76
CA GLN A 86 -18.15 22.09 -3.20
C GLN A 86 -18.94 23.12 -4.02
N GLY A 87 -19.98 23.72 -3.43
CA GLY A 87 -20.86 24.64 -4.13
C GLY A 87 -21.78 23.92 -5.11
N THR A 88 -22.05 24.56 -6.24
CA THR A 88 -22.93 24.04 -7.30
C THR A 88 -22.17 23.37 -8.44
N THR A 89 -20.89 23.04 -8.23
CA THR A 89 -20.01 22.46 -9.25
C THR A 89 -19.85 20.96 -9.03
N GLY A 90 -19.76 20.18 -10.12
CA GLY A 90 -19.55 18.73 -10.07
C GLY A 90 -18.09 18.37 -9.78
N THR A 91 -17.55 18.88 -8.68
CA THR A 91 -16.15 18.67 -8.27
C THR A 91 -16.01 17.62 -7.15
N CYS A 92 -17.07 16.86 -6.87
CA CYS A 92 -17.14 15.91 -5.74
C CYS A 92 -15.94 14.95 -5.70
N VAL A 93 -15.50 14.42 -6.85
CA VAL A 93 -14.31 13.56 -6.92
C VAL A 93 -13.06 14.27 -6.42
N ALA A 94 -12.82 15.51 -6.84
CA ALA A 94 -11.66 16.29 -6.41
C ALA A 94 -11.74 16.68 -4.91
N TRP A 95 -12.95 16.84 -4.37
CA TRP A 95 -13.15 17.02 -2.93
C TRP A 95 -12.88 15.73 -2.14
N ALA A 96 -13.37 14.58 -2.61
CA ALA A 96 -13.08 13.30 -1.99
C ALA A 96 -11.57 13.01 -2.04
N ALA A 97 -10.98 13.01 -3.23
CA ALA A 97 -9.58 12.64 -3.46
C ALA A 97 -8.58 13.65 -2.88
N GLY A 98 -8.68 14.91 -3.28
CA GLY A 98 -7.77 15.96 -2.85
C GLY A 98 -8.07 16.40 -1.42
N TYR A 99 -9.24 16.97 -1.18
CA TYR A 99 -9.51 17.62 0.09
C TYR A 99 -9.60 16.66 1.28
N TYR A 100 -10.27 15.52 1.14
CA TYR A 100 -10.40 14.57 2.24
C TYR A 100 -9.26 13.55 2.27
N ILE A 101 -9.06 12.75 1.22
CA ILE A 101 -8.09 11.65 1.25
C ILE A 101 -6.65 12.17 1.33
N LYS A 102 -6.21 13.06 0.42
CA LYS A 102 -4.83 13.55 0.46
C LYS A 102 -4.50 14.31 1.74
N THR A 103 -5.45 15.09 2.26
CA THR A 103 -5.27 15.77 3.55
C THR A 103 -5.09 14.76 4.67
N ALA A 104 -5.93 13.73 4.74
CA ALA A 104 -5.85 12.73 5.79
C ALA A 104 -4.56 11.90 5.72
N LEU A 105 -4.12 11.50 4.53
CA LEU A 105 -2.85 10.79 4.34
C LEU A 105 -1.66 11.64 4.83
N ASN A 106 -1.57 12.90 4.38
CA ASN A 106 -0.49 13.78 4.81
C ASN A 106 -0.61 14.19 6.30
N ALA A 107 -1.82 14.22 6.86
CA ALA A 107 -2.05 14.43 8.29
C ALA A 107 -1.52 13.27 9.12
N GLN A 108 -1.78 12.04 8.68
CA GLN A 108 -1.30 10.82 9.31
C GLN A 108 0.23 10.77 9.27
N ASP A 109 0.84 10.96 8.09
CA ASP A 109 2.30 10.90 7.91
C ASP A 109 3.05 11.94 8.75
N ALA A 110 2.47 13.14 8.89
CA ALA A 110 3.06 14.22 9.67
C ALA A 110 2.55 14.28 11.12
N ASN A 111 1.75 13.30 11.56
CA ASN A 111 1.13 13.23 12.88
C ASN A 111 0.46 14.54 13.31
N LEU A 112 -0.32 15.14 12.41
CA LEU A 112 -0.94 16.44 12.62
C LEU A 112 -2.16 16.35 13.54
N SER A 113 -2.31 17.36 14.40
CA SER A 113 -3.50 17.48 15.23
C SER A 113 -4.70 18.05 14.45
N PRO A 114 -5.95 17.78 14.88
CA PRO A 114 -7.15 18.39 14.27
C PRO A 114 -7.15 19.92 14.25
N GLY A 115 -6.42 20.56 15.18
CA GLY A 115 -6.26 22.01 15.22
C GLY A 115 -5.42 22.53 14.05
N GLU A 116 -4.37 21.81 13.68
CA GLU A 116 -3.49 22.16 12.56
C GLU A 116 -4.16 21.97 11.21
N LEU A 117 -5.08 21.02 11.10
CA LEU A 117 -5.86 20.77 9.88
C LEU A 117 -6.86 21.89 9.54
N ARG A 118 -7.03 22.89 10.42
CA ARG A 118 -7.75 24.14 10.08
C ARG A 118 -6.92 25.08 9.22
N ASN A 119 -5.60 24.89 9.16
CA ASN A 119 -4.72 25.71 8.33
C ASN A 119 -4.83 25.30 6.86
N PRO A 120 -5.19 26.23 5.93
CA PRO A 120 -5.26 25.92 4.50
C PRO A 120 -3.95 25.38 3.89
N ALA A 121 -2.80 25.64 4.50
CA ALA A 121 -1.51 25.08 4.06
C ALA A 121 -1.36 23.58 4.37
N ARG A 122 -2.27 23.00 5.15
CA ARG A 122 -2.35 21.57 5.45
C ARG A 122 -3.56 20.88 4.81
N GLN A 123 -4.31 21.61 3.99
CA GLN A 123 -5.47 21.11 3.25
C GLN A 123 -5.14 21.11 1.76
N TYR A 124 -5.58 20.11 0.99
CA TYR A 124 -5.28 20.03 -0.44
C TYR A 124 -6.43 20.52 -1.30
N SER A 125 -6.12 21.24 -2.37
CA SER A 125 -7.09 22.00 -3.15
C SER A 125 -7.84 21.14 -4.17
N PRO A 126 -9.17 21.01 -4.06
CA PRO A 126 -9.99 20.40 -5.10
C PRO A 126 -9.91 21.15 -6.43
N LYS A 127 -9.67 22.47 -6.38
CA LYS A 127 -9.60 23.31 -7.58
C LYS A 127 -8.34 23.02 -8.37
N ASP A 128 -7.19 22.93 -7.70
CA ASP A 128 -5.93 22.57 -8.36
C ASP A 128 -6.04 21.18 -9.00
N LEU A 129 -6.51 20.19 -8.23
CA LEU A 129 -6.69 18.84 -8.73
C LEU A 129 -7.64 18.79 -9.93
N PHE A 130 -8.83 19.39 -9.82
CA PHE A 130 -9.80 19.37 -10.92
C PHE A 130 -9.29 20.15 -12.16
N TRP A 131 -8.63 21.28 -11.99
CA TRP A 131 -8.06 22.04 -13.12
C TRP A 131 -6.92 21.29 -13.81
N SER A 132 -6.14 20.51 -13.06
CA SER A 132 -5.02 19.74 -13.61
C SER A 132 -5.43 18.61 -14.54
N LEU A 133 -6.71 18.21 -14.53
CA LEU A 133 -7.23 17.22 -15.46
C LEU A 133 -7.35 17.81 -16.88
N PRO A 134 -6.95 17.06 -17.91
CA PRO A 134 -7.27 17.38 -19.30
C PRO A 134 -8.79 17.54 -19.50
N ILE A 135 -9.20 18.43 -20.42
CA ILE A 135 -10.62 18.75 -20.62
C ILE A 135 -11.45 17.54 -21.06
N ASN A 136 -10.85 16.59 -21.79
CA ASN A 136 -11.49 15.36 -22.24
C ASN A 136 -11.69 14.31 -21.12
N LEU A 137 -11.09 14.52 -19.95
CA LEU A 137 -11.28 13.69 -18.75
C LEU A 137 -12.28 14.32 -17.76
N LYS A 138 -12.94 15.41 -18.16
CA LYS A 138 -13.96 16.12 -17.39
C LYS A 138 -15.32 15.88 -18.02
N GLY A 139 -16.35 15.77 -17.18
CA GLY A 139 -17.72 15.71 -17.64
C GLY A 139 -18.15 16.99 -18.36
N PRO A 140 -19.17 16.91 -19.24
CA PRO A 140 -19.74 18.08 -19.91
C PRO A 140 -20.10 19.19 -18.91
N ASN A 141 -19.76 20.44 -19.24
CA ASN A 141 -19.93 21.59 -18.33
C ASN A 141 -19.29 21.41 -16.95
N CYS A 142 -18.30 20.51 -16.84
CA CYS A 142 -17.51 20.27 -15.63
C CYS A 142 -18.34 19.69 -14.50
N GLN A 143 -19.26 18.83 -14.91
CA GLN A 143 -20.10 18.02 -14.05
C GLN A 143 -19.48 16.63 -13.90
N GLY A 144 -18.41 16.57 -13.11
CA GLY A 144 -17.77 15.32 -12.73
C GLY A 144 -16.46 15.00 -13.46
N THR A 145 -15.85 13.92 -13.01
CA THR A 145 -14.67 13.23 -13.54
C THR A 145 -14.63 11.84 -12.87
N HIS A 146 -13.67 11.00 -13.24
CA HIS A 146 -13.50 9.65 -12.73
C HIS A 146 -12.48 9.58 -11.58
N PHE A 147 -12.60 8.58 -10.70
CA PHE A 147 -11.71 8.42 -9.56
C PHE A 147 -10.26 8.20 -9.99
N GLU A 148 -10.05 7.36 -11.00
CA GLU A 148 -8.76 7.01 -11.56
C GLU A 148 -8.09 8.25 -12.12
N HIS A 149 -8.79 9.08 -12.89
CA HIS A 149 -8.21 10.30 -13.44
C HIS A 149 -7.70 11.24 -12.35
N ALA A 150 -8.48 11.41 -11.29
CA ALA A 150 -8.07 12.23 -10.15
C ALA A 150 -6.89 11.61 -9.40
N LEU A 151 -6.93 10.31 -9.12
CA LEU A 151 -5.90 9.60 -8.36
C LEU A 151 -4.60 9.43 -9.17
N ASP A 152 -4.68 9.16 -10.47
CA ASP A 152 -3.54 9.14 -11.40
C ASP A 152 -2.89 10.52 -11.47
N MET A 153 -3.69 11.58 -11.53
CA MET A 153 -3.18 12.94 -11.50
C MET A 153 -2.50 13.26 -10.15
N MET A 154 -3.07 12.79 -9.03
CA MET A 154 -2.42 12.85 -7.73
C MET A 154 -1.11 12.06 -7.70
N ALA A 155 -0.99 10.94 -8.41
CA ALA A 155 0.20 10.11 -8.44
C ALA A 155 1.28 10.64 -9.40
N ALA A 156 0.89 11.31 -10.48
CA ALA A 156 1.79 11.80 -11.52
C ALA A 156 2.26 13.25 -11.26
N ARG A 157 1.36 14.10 -10.77
CA ARG A 157 1.60 15.54 -10.54
C ARG A 157 1.55 15.91 -9.06
N GLY A 158 0.72 15.23 -8.28
CA GLY A 158 0.35 15.65 -6.94
C GLY A 158 -0.64 16.82 -6.94
N VAL A 159 -0.87 17.41 -5.77
CA VAL A 159 -1.90 18.43 -5.54
C VAL A 159 -1.36 19.58 -4.70
N ALA A 160 -1.64 20.82 -5.12
CA ALA A 160 -1.29 22.01 -4.34
C ALA A 160 -2.23 22.22 -3.13
N THR A 161 -1.77 22.98 -2.15
CA THR A 161 -2.57 23.24 -0.94
C THR A 161 -3.69 24.27 -1.18
N MET A 162 -4.68 24.28 -0.30
CA MET A 162 -5.74 25.30 -0.24
C MET A 162 -5.21 26.70 0.10
N ALA A 163 -4.02 26.82 0.69
CA ALA A 163 -3.35 28.10 0.87
C ALA A 163 -2.91 28.70 -0.46
N THR A 164 -2.43 27.86 -1.38
CA THR A 164 -1.98 28.28 -2.71
C THR A 164 -3.13 28.42 -3.68
N VAL A 165 -4.10 27.50 -3.62
CA VAL A 165 -5.28 27.49 -4.50
C VAL A 165 -6.56 27.40 -3.66
N PRO A 166 -7.05 28.52 -3.11
CA PRO A 166 -8.29 28.53 -2.34
C PRO A 166 -9.50 28.14 -3.20
N PHE A 167 -10.43 27.39 -2.60
CA PHE A 167 -11.70 27.04 -3.22
C PHE A 167 -12.82 27.97 -2.74
N GLN A 168 -13.12 29.02 -3.52
CA GLN A 168 -14.35 29.80 -3.38
C GLN A 168 -15.41 29.30 -4.36
N ASP A 169 -14.97 29.08 -5.59
CA ASP A 169 -15.67 28.44 -6.70
C ASP A 169 -14.66 27.79 -7.66
N LEU A 170 -15.15 26.97 -8.59
CA LEU A 170 -14.30 26.34 -9.60
C LEU A 170 -13.77 27.36 -10.62
N GLY A 171 -14.49 28.44 -10.90
CA GLY A 171 -14.15 29.40 -11.97
C GLY A 171 -14.29 28.81 -13.37
N ASP A 172 -13.44 29.25 -14.30
CA ASP A 172 -13.36 28.69 -15.65
C ASP A 172 -12.75 27.29 -15.59
N CYS A 173 -13.56 26.29 -15.86
CA CYS A 173 -13.15 24.89 -15.81
C CYS A 173 -12.16 24.49 -16.92
N SER A 174 -12.17 25.21 -18.05
CA SER A 174 -11.20 24.97 -19.13
C SER A 174 -9.81 25.52 -18.78
N ALA A 175 -9.70 26.28 -17.69
CA ALA A 175 -8.43 26.78 -17.22
C ALA A 175 -7.50 25.64 -16.77
N GLN A 176 -6.21 25.90 -16.91
CA GLN A 176 -5.15 25.02 -16.46
C GLN A 176 -4.51 25.60 -15.18
N PRO A 177 -3.94 24.74 -14.30
CA PRO A 177 -3.22 25.21 -13.13
C PRO A 177 -2.10 26.17 -13.49
N HIS A 178 -1.91 27.21 -12.68
CA HIS A 178 -0.75 28.09 -12.85
C HIS A 178 0.56 27.28 -12.64
N PRO A 179 1.64 27.50 -13.42
CA PRO A 179 2.87 26.71 -13.29
C PRO A 179 3.48 26.67 -11.88
N SER A 180 3.29 27.73 -11.09
CA SER A 180 3.75 27.76 -9.70
C SER A 180 3.00 26.79 -8.78
N TRP A 181 1.74 26.45 -9.08
CA TRP A 181 0.97 25.46 -8.33
C TRP A 181 1.52 24.06 -8.59
N THR A 182 1.88 23.77 -9.84
CA THR A 182 2.48 22.49 -10.23
C THR A 182 3.79 22.22 -9.52
N ALA A 183 4.60 23.24 -9.26
CA ALA A 183 5.85 23.08 -8.50
C ALA A 183 5.61 22.68 -7.04
N GLU A 184 4.57 23.22 -6.39
CA GLU A 184 4.18 22.82 -5.04
C GLU A 184 3.49 21.45 -5.02
N ALA A 185 2.64 21.19 -6.02
CA ALA A 185 1.91 19.94 -6.16
C ALA A 185 2.84 18.74 -6.23
N ALA A 186 3.99 18.87 -6.90
CA ALA A 186 4.99 17.81 -7.02
C ALA A 186 5.55 17.31 -5.66
N GLY A 187 5.48 18.13 -4.60
CA GLY A 187 5.83 17.69 -3.24
C GLY A 187 4.75 16.87 -2.54
N ASN A 188 3.59 16.70 -3.18
CA ASN A 188 2.39 16.10 -2.62
C ASN A 188 1.82 15.03 -3.57
N CYS A 189 2.69 14.22 -4.15
CA CYS A 189 2.30 13.03 -4.92
C CYS A 189 1.73 11.96 -3.95
N ILE A 190 0.77 11.14 -4.42
CA ILE A 190 0.50 9.82 -3.82
C ILE A 190 1.41 8.78 -4.51
N GLU A 191 1.69 7.68 -3.85
CA GLU A 191 2.47 6.58 -4.43
C GLU A 191 1.58 5.71 -5.32
N SER A 192 0.48 5.23 -4.75
CA SER A 192 -0.43 4.30 -5.41
C SER A 192 -1.87 4.49 -4.95
N HIS A 193 -2.79 3.90 -5.71
CA HIS A 193 -4.20 3.83 -5.37
C HIS A 193 -4.78 2.52 -5.90
N ARG A 194 -5.90 2.09 -5.31
CA ARG A 194 -6.53 0.82 -5.65
C ARG A 194 -8.04 0.85 -5.48
N ASN A 195 -8.75 0.27 -6.45
CA ASN A 195 -10.16 -0.07 -6.32
C ASN A 195 -10.33 -1.27 -5.38
N LEU A 196 -11.24 -1.15 -4.43
CA LEU A 196 -11.55 -2.17 -3.44
C LEU A 196 -12.87 -2.86 -3.79
N PRO A 197 -12.98 -4.17 -3.51
CA PRO A 197 -14.29 -4.81 -3.52
C PRO A 197 -15.21 -4.12 -2.52
N VAL A 198 -16.48 -3.97 -2.90
CA VAL A 198 -17.52 -3.39 -2.04
C VAL A 198 -17.97 -4.45 -1.02
N ASP A 199 -17.07 -4.84 -0.13
CA ASP A 199 -17.28 -5.82 0.92
C ASP A 199 -17.03 -5.21 2.31
N VAL A 200 -17.94 -5.50 3.24
CA VAL A 200 -17.92 -4.87 4.57
C VAL A 200 -16.64 -5.19 5.34
N ALA A 201 -16.11 -6.41 5.24
CA ALA A 201 -14.91 -6.81 5.94
C ALA A 201 -13.68 -6.07 5.38
N VAL A 202 -13.56 -6.04 4.04
CA VAL A 202 -12.45 -5.36 3.35
C VAL A 202 -12.42 -3.87 3.67
N LEU A 203 -13.57 -3.19 3.64
CA LEU A 203 -13.60 -1.76 3.92
C LEU A 203 -13.27 -1.45 5.40
N LYS A 204 -13.77 -2.27 6.33
CA LYS A 204 -13.45 -2.11 7.76
C LYS A 204 -11.96 -2.33 8.04
N GLU A 205 -11.33 -3.28 7.37
CA GLU A 205 -9.90 -3.52 7.45
C GLU A 205 -9.10 -2.28 7.06
N LYS A 206 -9.37 -1.70 5.89
CA LYS A 206 -8.66 -0.50 5.46
C LYS A 206 -8.87 0.69 6.38
N LEU A 207 -10.06 0.84 6.93
CA LEU A 207 -10.32 1.85 7.96
C LEU A 207 -9.51 1.57 9.24
N ALA A 208 -9.42 0.31 9.68
CA ALA A 208 -8.64 -0.08 10.86
C ALA A 208 -7.12 0.11 10.69
N GLU A 209 -6.61 0.07 9.44
CA GLU A 209 -5.24 0.48 9.09
C GLU A 209 -5.01 2.01 9.17
N GLY A 210 -6.05 2.78 9.54
CA GLY A 210 -5.97 4.24 9.57
C GLY A 210 -6.26 4.90 8.22
N ARG A 211 -6.74 4.16 7.22
CA ARG A 211 -6.91 4.67 5.85
C ARG A 211 -8.36 5.06 5.56
N PRO A 212 -8.65 6.35 5.32
CA PRO A 212 -9.95 6.74 4.79
C PRO A 212 -10.09 6.29 3.34
N LEU A 213 -11.32 6.07 2.90
CA LEU A 213 -11.64 5.49 1.59
C LEU A 213 -12.43 6.49 0.75
N MET A 214 -12.12 6.61 -0.53
CA MET A 214 -13.00 7.30 -1.47
C MET A 214 -14.17 6.41 -1.82
N TRP A 215 -15.36 6.98 -1.93
CA TRP A 215 -16.57 6.22 -2.15
C TRP A 215 -17.49 6.94 -3.14
N ALA A 216 -17.85 6.23 -4.21
CA ALA A 216 -18.82 6.66 -5.21
C ALA A 216 -20.17 6.00 -4.95
N ALA A 217 -21.25 6.80 -4.92
CA ALA A 217 -22.60 6.32 -4.68
C ALA A 217 -23.66 7.02 -5.55
N HIS A 218 -24.72 6.28 -5.87
CA HIS A 218 -25.94 6.79 -6.49
C HIS A 218 -26.84 7.45 -5.43
N VAL A 219 -26.68 8.75 -5.25
CA VAL A 219 -27.43 9.50 -4.24
C VAL A 219 -28.86 9.77 -4.71
N THR A 220 -29.82 9.30 -3.92
CA THR A 220 -31.26 9.52 -4.15
C THR A 220 -31.73 10.83 -3.54
N ARG A 221 -32.95 11.25 -3.85
CA ARG A 221 -33.58 12.43 -3.22
C ARG A 221 -33.58 12.36 -1.69
N SER A 222 -33.82 11.18 -1.10
CA SER A 222 -33.74 10.98 0.36
C SER A 222 -32.33 11.25 0.90
N PHE A 223 -31.29 10.90 0.14
CA PHE A 223 -29.91 11.18 0.50
C PHE A 223 -29.62 12.70 0.51
N LEU A 224 -30.06 13.42 -0.53
CA LEU A 224 -29.91 14.87 -0.65
C LEU A 224 -30.49 15.64 0.55
N TYR A 225 -31.65 15.19 1.05
CA TYR A 225 -32.34 15.83 2.17
C TYR A 225 -32.05 15.17 3.53
N TRP A 226 -31.11 14.24 3.62
CA TRP A 226 -30.80 13.57 4.87
C TRP A 226 -30.33 14.56 5.95
N ARG A 227 -30.85 14.41 7.17
CA ARG A 227 -30.50 15.24 8.33
C ARG A 227 -30.44 14.40 9.59
N GLY A 228 -29.51 14.76 10.47
CA GLY A 228 -29.38 14.19 11.80
C GLY A 228 -28.51 12.92 11.88
N PRO A 229 -28.34 12.39 13.11
CA PRO A 229 -27.31 11.40 13.45
C PRO A 229 -27.74 9.94 13.19
N GLY A 230 -28.88 9.73 12.52
CA GLY A 230 -29.42 8.40 12.25
C GLY A 230 -28.55 7.60 11.27
N VAL A 231 -28.83 6.29 11.19
CA VAL A 231 -28.22 5.41 10.19
C VAL A 231 -29.08 5.40 8.94
N MET A 232 -28.50 5.75 7.79
CA MET A 232 -29.08 5.56 6.47
C MET A 232 -29.16 4.06 6.15
N THR A 233 -30.35 3.58 5.87
CA THR A 233 -30.62 2.18 5.51
C THR A 233 -31.15 2.10 4.08
N GLU A 234 -31.10 0.91 3.49
CA GLU A 234 -31.69 0.66 2.16
C GLU A 234 -33.15 1.08 2.11
N ALA A 235 -33.95 0.74 3.12
CA ALA A 235 -35.35 1.13 3.18
C ALA A 235 -35.56 2.66 3.24
N ALA A 236 -34.61 3.42 3.80
CA ALA A 236 -34.70 4.87 3.89
C ALA A 236 -34.24 5.59 2.61
N ILE A 237 -33.30 5.00 1.88
CA ILE A 237 -32.64 5.64 0.73
C ILE A 237 -33.16 5.13 -0.60
N LEU A 238 -33.51 3.84 -0.70
CA LEU A 238 -33.89 3.13 -1.92
C LEU A 238 -35.38 2.75 -1.95
N ASP A 239 -36.26 3.55 -1.34
CA ASP A 239 -37.69 3.28 -1.22
C ASP A 239 -38.49 3.26 -2.55
N GLY A 240 -37.82 3.43 -3.69
CA GLY A 240 -38.41 3.41 -5.04
C GLY A 240 -39.26 4.63 -5.39
N THR A 241 -39.42 5.61 -4.50
CA THR A 241 -40.29 6.79 -4.73
C THR A 241 -39.55 8.03 -5.27
N ASN A 242 -38.22 7.95 -5.42
CA ASN A 242 -37.35 9.12 -5.41
C ASN A 242 -36.64 9.48 -6.74
N GLY A 243 -37.01 8.85 -7.86
CA GLY A 243 -36.40 9.10 -9.19
C GLY A 243 -34.98 8.54 -9.31
N PRO A 244 -34.35 8.63 -10.50
CA PRO A 244 -32.99 8.11 -10.70
C PRO A 244 -32.00 8.85 -9.79
N GLY A 245 -31.15 8.09 -9.09
CA GLY A 245 -30.05 8.64 -8.31
C GLY A 245 -29.03 9.33 -9.22
N THR A 246 -28.34 10.35 -8.70
CA THR A 246 -27.19 10.96 -9.38
C THR A 246 -25.90 10.43 -8.75
N GLY A 247 -24.82 10.33 -9.51
CA GLY A 247 -23.54 9.92 -8.95
C GLY A 247 -22.95 10.99 -8.04
N HIS A 248 -22.33 10.56 -6.96
CA HIS A 248 -21.69 11.46 -6.02
C HIS A 248 -20.51 10.78 -5.32
N ALA A 249 -19.46 11.57 -5.06
CA ALA A 249 -18.22 11.11 -4.49
C ALA A 249 -17.99 11.71 -3.10
N MET A 250 -17.61 10.86 -2.16
CA MET A 250 -17.47 11.17 -0.74
C MET A 250 -16.30 10.38 -0.15
N ALA A 251 -16.08 10.52 1.17
CA ALA A 251 -15.09 9.70 1.88
C ALA A 251 -15.71 8.91 3.04
N ILE A 252 -15.33 7.64 3.17
CA ILE A 252 -15.60 6.79 4.34
C ILE A 252 -14.44 6.94 5.31
N VAL A 253 -14.75 7.21 6.58
CA VAL A 253 -13.78 7.67 7.58
C VAL A 253 -13.92 6.93 8.91
N GLY A 254 -14.67 5.84 8.94
CA GLY A 254 -14.78 5.00 10.13
C GLY A 254 -15.93 4.01 10.03
N TYR A 255 -16.12 3.23 11.09
CA TYR A 255 -17.25 2.33 11.27
C TYR A 255 -17.53 2.10 12.76
N ASP A 256 -18.74 1.63 13.06
CA ASP A 256 -19.18 1.29 14.41
C ASP A 256 -20.13 0.07 14.33
N ASP A 257 -19.69 -1.06 14.88
CA ASP A 257 -20.43 -2.32 14.87
C ASP A 257 -21.70 -2.27 15.71
N ALA A 258 -21.72 -1.47 16.78
CA ALA A 258 -22.93 -1.29 17.58
C ALA A 258 -24.02 -0.56 16.77
N ARG A 259 -23.63 0.21 15.75
CA ARG A 259 -24.54 0.86 14.80
C ARG A 259 -24.81 0.01 13.55
N GLY A 260 -23.94 -0.96 13.26
CA GLY A 260 -23.96 -1.70 12.00
C GLY A 260 -23.73 -0.79 10.80
N ALA A 261 -22.86 0.23 10.93
CA ALA A 261 -22.73 1.30 9.95
C ALA A 261 -21.30 1.83 9.77
N PHE A 262 -21.01 2.28 8.55
CA PHE A 262 -19.85 3.09 8.20
C PHE A 262 -20.13 4.57 8.50
N ARG A 263 -19.09 5.31 8.92
CA ARG A 263 -19.12 6.76 9.05
C ARG A 263 -18.54 7.38 7.81
N MET A 264 -19.22 8.37 7.25
CA MET A 264 -18.80 9.04 6.03
C MET A 264 -18.86 10.56 6.18
N VAL A 265 -18.04 11.28 5.39
CA VAL A 265 -18.01 12.74 5.30
C VAL A 265 -18.35 13.20 3.89
N ASN A 266 -19.20 14.22 3.79
CA ASN A 266 -19.65 14.80 2.53
C ASN A 266 -18.99 16.17 2.27
N SER A 267 -19.09 16.70 1.05
CA SER A 267 -18.59 18.01 0.62
C SER A 267 -19.73 19.02 0.39
N TRP A 268 -20.83 18.91 1.15
CA TRP A 268 -22.01 19.80 1.07
C TRP A 268 -22.17 20.70 2.31
N GLY A 269 -21.08 20.93 3.04
CA GLY A 269 -21.06 21.75 4.25
C GLY A 269 -21.71 21.08 5.46
N THR A 270 -21.63 21.79 6.59
CA THR A 270 -22.03 21.28 7.91
C THR A 270 -23.55 21.23 8.12
N GLU A 271 -24.34 21.85 7.24
CA GLU A 271 -25.80 21.84 7.31
C GLU A 271 -26.43 20.54 6.76
N TRP A 272 -25.66 19.77 6.00
CA TRP A 272 -26.08 18.46 5.51
C TRP A 272 -25.77 17.37 6.55
N GLY A 273 -26.68 16.40 6.69
CA GLY A 273 -26.49 15.27 7.61
C GLY A 273 -26.35 15.67 9.08
N ASP A 274 -25.36 15.10 9.75
CA ASP A 274 -24.94 15.38 11.13
C ASP A 274 -23.62 16.14 11.12
N GLY A 275 -23.69 17.46 10.92
CA GLY A 275 -22.51 18.32 10.85
C GLY A 275 -21.64 18.08 9.61
N GLY A 276 -22.22 17.60 8.50
CA GLY A 276 -21.52 17.22 7.28
C GLY A 276 -21.20 15.72 7.16
N PHE A 277 -21.52 14.94 8.19
CA PHE A 277 -21.31 13.50 8.26
C PHE A 277 -22.63 12.74 8.17
N ALA A 278 -22.54 11.44 7.86
CA ALA A 278 -23.65 10.52 8.04
C ALA A 278 -23.16 9.13 8.45
N TRP A 279 -24.07 8.35 9.03
CA TRP A 279 -23.89 6.91 9.21
C TRP A 279 -24.62 6.18 8.09
N VAL A 280 -23.93 5.28 7.39
CA VAL A 280 -24.47 4.47 6.29
C VAL A 280 -24.41 3.02 6.72
N SER A 281 -25.56 2.34 6.78
CA SER A 281 -25.60 0.94 7.19
C SER A 281 -24.71 0.07 6.29
N TYR A 282 -24.14 -0.99 6.86
CA TYR A 282 -23.33 -1.96 6.12
C TYR A 282 -24.07 -2.54 4.91
N GLY A 283 -25.35 -2.86 5.06
CA GLY A 283 -26.19 -3.35 3.96
C GLY A 283 -26.34 -2.34 2.82
N LEU A 284 -26.67 -1.08 3.14
CA LEU A 284 -26.78 -0.03 2.12
C LEU A 284 -25.46 0.20 1.39
N LEU A 285 -24.34 0.25 2.11
CA LEU A 285 -23.04 0.47 1.48
C LEU A 285 -22.60 -0.72 0.63
N ALA A 286 -22.90 -1.96 1.03
CA ALA A 286 -22.63 -3.17 0.25
C ALA A 286 -23.57 -3.35 -0.96
N ASN A 287 -24.67 -2.60 -1.05
CA ASN A 287 -25.64 -2.73 -2.14
C ASN A 287 -25.11 -2.06 -3.42
N ARG A 288 -24.85 -2.85 -4.47
CA ARG A 288 -24.32 -2.37 -5.77
C ARG A 288 -25.28 -1.49 -6.58
N SER A 289 -26.57 -1.43 -6.21
CA SER A 289 -27.49 -0.42 -6.76
C SER A 289 -27.30 0.96 -6.13
N PHE A 290 -26.55 1.05 -5.03
CA PHE A 290 -26.23 2.30 -4.35
C PHE A 290 -24.75 2.64 -4.42
N THR A 291 -23.85 1.68 -4.16
CA THR A 291 -22.40 1.88 -4.24
C THR A 291 -21.86 1.38 -5.56
N ASP A 292 -21.10 2.23 -6.24
CA ASP A 292 -20.44 1.89 -7.49
C ASP A 292 -19.00 1.39 -7.22
N TYR A 293 -18.15 2.29 -6.72
CA TYR A 293 -16.73 2.05 -6.48
C TYR A 293 -16.27 2.55 -5.10
N VAL A 294 -15.25 1.90 -4.57
CA VAL A 294 -14.54 2.33 -3.36
C VAL A 294 -13.05 2.26 -3.63
N PHE A 295 -12.31 3.35 -3.37
CA PHE A 295 -10.87 3.39 -3.59
C PHE A 295 -10.12 3.69 -2.29
N VAL A 296 -8.93 3.12 -2.17
CA VAL A 296 -7.92 3.50 -1.18
C VAL A 296 -6.70 4.08 -1.88
N ALA A 297 -6.03 5.04 -1.23
CA ALA A 297 -4.80 5.64 -1.73
C ALA A 297 -3.69 5.58 -0.68
N TYR A 298 -2.45 5.64 -1.16
CA TYR A 298 -1.24 5.51 -0.35
C TYR A 298 -0.28 6.64 -0.68
N ASN A 299 0.28 7.31 0.33
CA ASN A 299 1.40 8.21 0.12
C ASN A 299 2.70 7.44 -0.10
N LYS A 300 3.66 8.10 -0.74
CA LYS A 300 5.04 7.62 -0.71
C LYS A 300 5.50 7.63 0.74
N PRO A 301 6.05 6.54 1.29
CA PRO A 301 6.63 6.58 2.62
C PRO A 301 7.64 7.70 2.67
N GLY A 302 7.51 8.59 3.65
CA GLY A 302 8.49 9.65 3.83
C GLY A 302 9.81 9.06 4.27
N SER A 303 10.70 8.70 3.34
CA SER A 303 12.09 8.20 3.56
C SER A 303 12.30 7.12 4.62
N ALA A 304 11.26 6.62 5.27
CA ALA A 304 11.27 5.42 6.07
C ALA A 304 11.20 4.25 5.09
N GLU A 305 12.25 4.11 4.29
CA GLU A 305 12.74 2.76 4.11
C GLU A 305 12.96 2.15 5.51
N PRO A 306 12.96 0.81 5.63
CA PRO A 306 13.81 0.21 6.63
C PRO A 306 15.26 0.59 6.25
N GLU A 307 15.67 1.82 6.56
CA GLU A 307 17.07 2.11 6.78
C GLU A 307 17.53 1.03 7.76
N PRO A 308 18.61 0.28 7.48
CA PRO A 308 19.22 -0.57 8.50
C PRO A 308 19.47 0.34 9.69
N GLY A 309 18.62 0.20 10.71
CA GLY A 309 18.51 1.15 11.80
C GLY A 309 19.90 1.39 12.35
N GLY A 310 20.25 2.67 12.55
CA GLY A 310 21.51 2.96 13.24
C GLY A 310 21.50 2.22 14.58
N ASN A 311 22.47 1.34 14.78
CA ASN A 311 22.84 0.68 16.03
C ASN A 311 22.15 1.25 17.29
N PRO A 312 21.08 0.64 17.82
CA PRO A 312 20.40 1.12 19.01
C PRO A 312 21.34 1.17 20.21
N ALA A 313 21.10 2.10 21.14
CA ALA A 313 22.00 2.32 22.29
C ALA A 313 21.84 1.29 23.42
N SER A 314 20.76 0.51 23.43
CA SER A 314 20.39 -0.52 24.41
C SER A 314 19.34 -1.46 23.81
N GLY A 315 19.18 -2.66 24.37
CA GLY A 315 18.23 -3.67 23.88
C GLY A 315 18.80 -4.54 22.76
N THR A 316 17.97 -5.43 22.25
CA THR A 316 18.26 -6.31 21.11
C THR A 316 17.64 -5.74 19.83
N ASP A 317 18.25 -6.00 18.67
CA ASP A 317 17.74 -5.57 17.35
C ASP A 317 18.30 -6.48 16.25
N LEU A 318 17.52 -7.46 15.82
CA LEU A 318 17.88 -8.38 14.75
C LEU A 318 17.57 -7.74 13.40
N ALA A 319 18.57 -7.71 12.53
CA ALA A 319 18.43 -7.15 11.20
C ALA A 319 19.03 -8.08 10.16
N ILE A 320 18.36 -8.22 9.02
CA ILE A 320 18.92 -8.91 7.87
C ILE A 320 19.98 -7.99 7.25
N LYS A 321 21.25 -8.42 7.31
CA LYS A 321 22.40 -7.64 6.82
C LYS A 321 22.68 -7.92 5.35
N VAL A 322 22.55 -9.19 4.96
CA VAL A 322 22.78 -9.66 3.60
C VAL A 322 21.62 -10.53 3.18
N LEU A 323 21.16 -10.36 1.94
CA LEU A 323 20.21 -11.27 1.29
C LEU A 323 20.52 -11.32 -0.21
N LYS A 324 20.76 -12.51 -0.74
CA LYS A 324 20.95 -12.77 -2.17
C LYS A 324 20.31 -14.10 -2.50
N ASP A 325 19.78 -14.21 -3.71
CA ASP A 325 19.21 -15.47 -4.20
C ASP A 325 19.64 -15.67 -5.65
N GLU A 326 20.52 -16.63 -5.87
CA GLU A 326 21.21 -16.85 -7.14
C GLU A 326 20.98 -18.27 -7.66
N ASP A 327 21.18 -18.45 -8.97
CA ASP A 327 21.16 -19.79 -9.56
C ASP A 327 22.35 -20.61 -9.06
N ASP A 328 22.14 -21.88 -8.72
CA ASP A 328 23.24 -22.75 -8.28
C ASP A 328 24.12 -23.10 -9.49
N PRO A 329 25.37 -22.58 -9.58
CA PRO A 329 26.24 -22.82 -10.73
C PRO A 329 26.70 -24.29 -10.81
N ASN A 330 26.53 -25.06 -9.74
CA ASN A 330 26.98 -26.44 -9.65
C ASN A 330 25.88 -27.46 -9.96
N HIS A 331 24.65 -27.01 -10.22
CA HIS A 331 23.52 -27.91 -10.48
C HIS A 331 22.93 -27.72 -11.89
N PRO A 332 22.66 -28.80 -12.64
CA PRO A 332 22.17 -28.70 -14.03
C PRO A 332 20.69 -28.33 -14.16
N ASP A 333 19.87 -28.55 -13.11
CA ASP A 333 18.47 -28.11 -13.09
C ASP A 333 18.39 -26.63 -12.72
N PRO A 334 17.84 -25.75 -13.60
CA PRO A 334 17.77 -24.30 -13.37
C PRO A 334 16.83 -23.88 -12.22
N ARG A 335 16.13 -24.83 -11.60
CA ARG A 335 15.34 -24.59 -10.37
C ARG A 335 16.18 -24.70 -9.10
N HIS A 336 17.42 -25.16 -9.19
CA HIS A 336 18.32 -25.19 -8.04
C HIS A 336 18.99 -23.83 -7.88
N ARG A 337 18.98 -23.35 -6.64
CA ARG A 337 19.32 -21.99 -6.25
C ARG A 337 20.15 -22.02 -4.98
N VAL A 338 20.88 -20.95 -4.73
CA VAL A 338 21.60 -20.73 -3.47
C VAL A 338 21.06 -19.44 -2.85
N LEU A 339 20.43 -19.58 -1.69
CA LEU A 339 20.04 -18.46 -0.83
C LEU A 339 21.25 -18.09 0.02
N THR A 340 21.75 -16.88 -0.10
CA THR A 340 22.87 -16.37 0.69
C THR A 340 22.39 -15.24 1.59
N PHE A 341 22.57 -15.35 2.90
CA PHE A 341 22.09 -14.34 3.84
C PHE A 341 22.93 -14.29 5.11
N ASP A 342 22.79 -13.19 5.85
CA ASP A 342 23.30 -13.06 7.21
C ASP A 342 22.40 -12.14 8.04
N ILE A 343 22.38 -12.39 9.35
CA ILE A 343 21.57 -11.67 10.32
C ILE A 343 22.50 -11.12 11.40
N ALA A 344 22.34 -9.85 11.74
CA ALA A 344 23.13 -9.19 12.76
C ALA A 344 22.25 -8.79 13.95
N ASN A 345 22.78 -8.93 15.16
CA ASN A 345 22.25 -8.24 16.33
C ASN A 345 22.86 -6.84 16.39
N LEU A 346 22.12 -5.84 15.94
CA LEU A 346 22.48 -4.42 16.01
C LEU A 346 22.36 -3.86 17.43
N GLY A 347 21.77 -4.59 18.38
CA GLY A 347 21.70 -4.23 19.79
C GLY A 347 23.00 -4.52 20.55
N PRO A 348 23.28 -3.83 21.66
CA PRO A 348 24.38 -4.21 22.55
C PRO A 348 24.04 -5.35 23.53
N ASP A 349 22.78 -5.76 23.63
CA ASP A 349 22.33 -6.83 24.53
C ASP A 349 22.26 -8.16 23.77
N ASP A 350 22.60 -9.27 24.44
CA ASP A 350 22.62 -10.62 23.85
C ASP A 350 21.19 -11.10 23.52
N VAL A 351 21.06 -11.98 22.54
CA VAL A 351 19.79 -12.64 22.22
C VAL A 351 19.65 -13.88 23.08
N ASP A 352 18.65 -13.90 23.95
CA ASP A 352 18.34 -15.10 24.74
C ASP A 352 17.79 -16.19 23.80
N ALA A 353 18.58 -17.24 23.58
CA ALA A 353 18.23 -18.36 22.70
C ALA A 353 17.51 -19.50 23.43
N TRP A 354 17.19 -19.33 24.72
CA TRP A 354 16.60 -20.38 25.57
C TRP A 354 15.25 -20.89 25.04
N ASP A 355 14.36 -19.99 24.61
CA ASP A 355 13.09 -20.36 23.97
C ASP A 355 13.24 -20.51 22.44
N GLY A 356 14.40 -20.12 21.90
CA GLY A 356 14.75 -20.10 20.48
C GLY A 356 13.97 -19.09 19.64
N TRP A 357 14.48 -18.79 18.45
CA TRP A 357 13.86 -17.85 17.51
C TRP A 357 14.05 -18.28 16.06
N SER A 358 13.19 -17.81 15.17
CA SER A 358 13.05 -18.39 13.84
C SER A 358 13.35 -17.43 12.69
N ASN A 359 14.09 -17.88 11.68
CA ASN A 359 14.18 -17.21 10.38
C ASN A 359 13.43 -18.02 9.33
N VAL A 360 12.62 -17.35 8.51
CA VAL A 360 11.81 -18.03 7.49
C VAL A 360 11.98 -17.34 6.15
N TYR A 361 12.33 -18.13 5.13
CA TYR A 361 12.34 -17.71 3.74
C TYR A 361 11.07 -18.16 3.05
N ILE A 362 10.31 -17.23 2.48
CA ILE A 362 8.98 -17.46 1.94
C ILE A 362 8.82 -16.89 0.53
N PHE A 363 7.79 -17.33 -0.17
CA PHE A 363 7.31 -16.71 -1.41
C PHE A 363 5.88 -16.18 -1.25
N PHE A 364 5.58 -15.10 -1.97
CA PHE A 364 4.24 -14.53 -2.11
C PHE A 364 3.95 -14.21 -3.57
N ASN A 365 2.80 -14.63 -4.07
CA ASN A 365 2.34 -14.20 -5.38
C ASN A 365 1.96 -12.72 -5.34
N ALA A 366 2.49 -11.96 -6.28
CA ALA A 366 2.36 -10.51 -6.37
C ALA A 366 0.96 -10.05 -6.76
N ARG A 367 0.09 -10.94 -7.22
CA ARG A 367 -1.32 -10.65 -7.52
C ARG A 367 -2.29 -11.37 -6.58
N ASN A 368 -1.85 -12.42 -5.90
CA ASN A 368 -2.65 -13.22 -4.98
C ASN A 368 -1.84 -13.66 -3.73
N ALA A 369 -1.79 -12.87 -2.68
CA ALA A 369 -1.01 -13.21 -1.49
C ALA A 369 -1.49 -14.47 -0.73
N HIS A 370 -2.65 -15.08 -1.05
CA HIS A 370 -2.99 -16.41 -0.53
C HIS A 370 -2.18 -17.54 -1.20
N ASP A 371 -1.63 -17.29 -2.38
CA ASP A 371 -0.65 -18.14 -3.03
C ASP A 371 0.74 -17.79 -2.48
N HIS A 372 1.02 -18.41 -1.34
CA HIS A 372 2.23 -18.21 -0.55
C HIS A 372 2.76 -19.53 -0.01
N GLY A 373 4.00 -19.54 0.45
CA GLY A 373 4.54 -20.69 1.17
C GLY A 373 5.93 -20.46 1.70
N ALA A 374 6.34 -21.32 2.63
CA ALA A 374 7.67 -21.29 3.21
C ALA A 374 8.60 -22.26 2.50
N ILE A 375 9.77 -21.76 2.12
CA ILE A 375 10.84 -22.50 1.45
C ILE A 375 11.80 -23.07 2.50
N LEU A 376 12.38 -22.19 3.32
CA LEU A 376 13.37 -22.51 4.34
C LEU A 376 12.89 -22.03 5.70
N HIS A 377 13.13 -22.84 6.73
CA HIS A 377 12.99 -22.47 8.13
C HIS A 377 14.30 -22.77 8.87
N GLN A 378 14.86 -21.75 9.51
CA GLN A 378 16.02 -21.84 10.38
C GLN A 378 15.58 -21.51 11.81
N TYR A 379 15.67 -22.48 12.72
CA TYR A 379 15.38 -22.29 14.14
C TYR A 379 16.69 -22.16 14.92
N ILE A 380 16.92 -21.00 15.52
CA ILE A 380 18.10 -20.69 16.33
C ILE A 380 17.77 -21.01 17.79
N THR A 381 18.67 -21.72 18.46
CA THR A 381 18.44 -22.27 19.80
C THR A 381 19.78 -22.50 20.50
N ASP A 382 19.80 -22.68 21.82
CA ASP A 382 20.95 -23.18 22.57
C ASP A 382 20.66 -24.53 23.29
N TRP A 383 19.46 -25.09 23.12
CA TRP A 383 18.99 -26.25 23.88
C TRP A 383 18.97 -27.58 23.10
N ILE A 384 19.14 -27.55 21.77
CA ILE A 384 19.22 -28.74 20.90
C ILE A 384 20.67 -28.90 20.42
N GLY A 385 21.28 -30.08 20.61
CA GLY A 385 22.65 -30.35 20.16
C GLY A 385 23.72 -29.63 20.99
N ASP A 386 24.97 -29.68 20.52
CA ASP A 386 26.09 -28.92 21.09
C ASP A 386 26.33 -27.60 20.32
N GLU A 387 26.97 -26.60 20.95
CA GLU A 387 27.28 -25.30 20.33
C GLU A 387 28.01 -25.46 18.98
N GLY A 388 27.51 -24.80 17.94
CA GLY A 388 28.02 -24.87 16.57
C GLY A 388 27.51 -26.09 15.77
N GLU A 389 26.62 -26.91 16.34
CA GLU A 389 25.94 -27.97 15.59
C GLU A 389 24.64 -27.47 14.96
N PHE A 390 24.22 -28.13 13.88
CA PHE A 390 22.92 -27.92 13.26
C PHE A 390 22.37 -29.25 12.75
N GLY A 391 21.05 -29.34 12.60
CA GLY A 391 20.40 -30.58 12.17
C GLY A 391 18.98 -30.37 11.66
N PRO A 392 18.36 -31.41 11.09
CA PRO A 392 17.00 -31.31 10.58
C PRO A 392 16.00 -31.05 11.72
N LEU A 393 15.07 -30.13 11.49
CA LEU A 393 13.98 -29.80 12.40
C LEU A 393 12.70 -30.53 11.96
N GLN A 394 12.22 -31.45 12.80
CA GLN A 394 11.15 -32.40 12.45
C GLN A 394 9.78 -31.74 12.25
N ASP A 395 9.46 -30.71 13.04
CA ASP A 395 8.18 -29.98 13.00
C ASP A 395 8.37 -28.54 12.50
N GLY A 396 9.36 -28.34 11.61
CA GLY A 396 9.64 -27.03 11.07
C GLY A 396 8.64 -26.57 10.03
N VAL A 397 8.52 -25.25 9.88
CA VAL A 397 7.54 -24.65 8.96
C VAL A 397 8.04 -24.53 7.53
N GLY A 398 9.29 -24.85 7.23
CA GLY A 398 9.81 -24.78 5.87
C GLY A 398 9.33 -25.97 5.06
N GLY A 399 8.54 -25.71 4.02
CA GLY A 399 7.96 -26.75 3.16
C GLY A 399 9.00 -27.58 2.40
N TRP A 400 10.23 -27.08 2.26
CA TRP A 400 11.34 -27.76 1.58
C TRP A 400 12.54 -28.03 2.50
N ALA A 401 12.87 -27.10 3.38
CA ALA A 401 14.01 -27.23 4.28
C ALA A 401 13.68 -26.64 5.65
N SER A 402 13.92 -27.41 6.72
CA SER A 402 13.74 -26.98 8.10
C SER A 402 14.89 -27.49 8.95
N TYR A 403 15.61 -26.59 9.61
CA TYR A 403 16.83 -26.92 10.36
C TYR A 403 16.89 -26.15 11.68
N TRP A 404 17.42 -26.78 12.72
CA TRP A 404 17.81 -26.12 13.96
C TRP A 404 19.32 -25.86 13.96
N PHE A 405 19.75 -24.77 14.60
CA PHE A 405 21.15 -24.38 14.78
C PHE A 405 21.37 -24.06 16.25
N ASN A 406 22.38 -24.69 16.86
CA ASN A 406 22.79 -24.40 18.22
C ASN A 406 23.80 -23.25 18.23
N VAL A 407 23.35 -22.04 18.54
CA VAL A 407 24.20 -20.85 18.61
C VAL A 407 23.55 -19.77 19.46
N ALA A 408 24.34 -19.24 20.40
CA ALA A 408 24.02 -17.99 21.08
C ALA A 408 24.50 -16.83 20.22
N LEU A 409 23.76 -15.72 20.23
CA LEU A 409 24.10 -14.52 19.46
C LEU A 409 24.36 -13.36 20.43
N ASP A 410 25.63 -12.98 20.56
CA ASP A 410 26.02 -11.89 21.45
C ASP A 410 25.57 -10.52 20.89
N GLY A 411 25.50 -9.53 21.77
CA GLY A 411 25.32 -8.13 21.36
C GLY A 411 26.39 -7.69 20.36
N ARG A 412 25.98 -7.05 19.26
CA ARG A 412 26.85 -6.58 18.15
C ARG A 412 27.48 -7.68 17.30
N GLU A 413 27.00 -8.92 17.40
CA GLU A 413 27.52 -10.04 16.63
C GLU A 413 26.66 -10.34 15.38
N GLU A 414 27.29 -11.00 14.40
CA GLU A 414 26.68 -11.51 13.18
C GLU A 414 26.49 -13.02 13.32
N LEU A 415 25.32 -13.53 12.94
CA LEU A 415 24.94 -14.93 13.16
C LEU A 415 25.88 -15.90 12.44
N ALA A 416 26.31 -15.57 11.22
CA ALA A 416 27.27 -16.40 10.50
C ALA A 416 28.64 -16.46 11.20
N ASP A 417 29.11 -15.34 11.75
CA ASP A 417 30.37 -15.29 12.50
C ASP A 417 30.24 -16.04 13.83
N ALA A 418 29.13 -15.86 14.55
CA ALA A 418 28.83 -16.60 15.79
C ALA A 418 28.88 -18.12 15.56
N PHE A 419 28.26 -18.59 14.46
CA PHE A 419 28.13 -20.01 14.16
C PHE A 419 29.40 -20.62 13.55
N PHE A 420 29.95 -20.02 12.49
CA PHE A 420 31.08 -20.59 11.73
C PHE A 420 32.45 -20.12 12.25
N ARG A 421 32.51 -19.01 13.00
CA ARG A 421 33.72 -18.34 13.51
C ARG A 421 34.70 -17.81 12.45
N GLN A 422 34.48 -18.09 11.17
CA GLN A 422 35.37 -17.74 10.05
C GLN A 422 34.63 -17.33 8.77
N GLU A 423 33.32 -17.55 8.71
CA GLU A 423 32.48 -17.21 7.56
C GLU A 423 31.62 -16.00 7.91
N THR A 424 31.24 -15.23 6.89
CA THR A 424 30.46 -14.00 7.06
C THR A 424 29.02 -14.13 6.59
N GLU A 425 28.65 -15.24 5.93
CA GLU A 425 27.33 -15.43 5.32
C GLU A 425 26.94 -16.92 5.38
N PHE A 426 25.65 -17.22 5.58
CA PHE A 426 25.08 -18.54 5.30
C PHE A 426 24.83 -18.68 3.81
N ALA A 427 25.14 -19.84 3.22
CA ALA A 427 24.81 -20.17 1.83
C ALA A 427 24.04 -21.50 1.79
N TRP A 428 22.75 -21.43 1.47
CA TRP A 428 21.85 -22.56 1.55
C TRP A 428 21.35 -22.98 0.16
N PRO A 429 21.73 -24.16 -0.35
CA PRO A 429 21.19 -24.67 -1.60
C PRO A 429 19.74 -25.11 -1.40
N TYR A 430 18.86 -24.70 -2.29
CA TYR A 430 17.46 -25.13 -2.30
C TYR A 430 16.96 -25.29 -3.73
N ARG A 431 15.84 -25.98 -3.89
CA ARG A 431 15.13 -26.06 -5.17
C ARG A 431 13.88 -25.20 -5.06
N THR A 432 13.68 -24.27 -6.00
CA THR A 432 12.46 -23.46 -6.05
C THR A 432 11.23 -24.36 -6.07
N PRO A 433 10.16 -23.99 -5.35
CA PRO A 433 8.83 -24.57 -5.54
C PRO A 433 8.39 -24.48 -7.01
N ASP A 434 7.41 -25.29 -7.42
CA ASP A 434 6.88 -25.28 -8.79
C ASP A 434 5.97 -24.06 -9.06
N LEU A 435 6.50 -22.85 -8.83
CA LEU A 435 5.82 -21.57 -8.98
C LEU A 435 5.57 -21.24 -10.45
N THR A 436 4.38 -20.73 -10.77
CA THR A 436 4.06 -20.20 -12.11
C THR A 436 3.21 -18.94 -11.98
N GLY A 437 3.76 -17.80 -12.38
CA GLY A 437 3.15 -16.49 -12.16
C GLY A 437 4.15 -15.46 -11.63
N GLU A 438 3.65 -14.34 -11.13
CA GLU A 438 4.47 -13.25 -10.59
C GLU A 438 4.59 -13.38 -9.07
N TYR A 439 5.81 -13.45 -8.54
CA TYR A 439 6.05 -13.64 -7.11
C TYR A 439 7.15 -12.72 -6.59
N TYR A 440 7.08 -12.44 -5.30
CA TYR A 440 8.19 -11.96 -4.50
C TYR A 440 8.72 -13.08 -3.61
N LEU A 441 10.01 -13.04 -3.28
CA LEU A 441 10.58 -13.86 -2.22
C LEU A 441 10.97 -12.96 -1.06
N ALA A 442 10.84 -13.43 0.17
CA ALA A 442 11.14 -12.64 1.35
C ALA A 442 11.85 -13.48 2.41
N LEU A 443 12.93 -12.94 2.97
CA LEU A 443 13.51 -13.45 4.22
C LEU A 443 12.94 -12.63 5.38
N ILE A 444 12.53 -13.34 6.43
CA ILE A 444 12.02 -12.76 7.66
C ILE A 444 12.89 -13.29 8.79
N THR A 445 13.61 -12.40 9.47
CA THR A 445 14.28 -12.72 10.75
C THR A 445 13.31 -12.56 11.90
N ASP A 446 13.52 -13.32 12.97
CA ASP A 446 12.59 -13.41 14.11
C ASP A 446 11.11 -13.53 13.66
N ALA A 447 10.84 -14.44 12.72
CA ALA A 447 9.60 -14.50 11.98
C ALA A 447 8.35 -14.67 12.86
N PHE A 448 8.49 -15.12 14.11
CA PHE A 448 7.37 -15.35 15.01
C PHE A 448 7.33 -14.42 16.22
N ALA A 449 8.10 -13.32 16.21
CA ALA A 449 8.14 -12.34 17.30
C ALA A 449 8.51 -13.00 18.64
N GLU A 450 9.54 -13.85 18.60
CA GLU A 450 10.04 -14.64 19.72
C GLU A 450 11.05 -13.83 20.56
N VAL A 451 11.71 -12.85 19.93
CA VAL A 451 12.66 -11.92 20.56
C VAL A 451 12.02 -10.56 20.78
N GLU A 452 12.22 -9.94 21.95
CA GLU A 452 11.80 -8.55 22.17
C GLU A 452 12.84 -7.60 21.56
N GLU A 453 12.47 -6.94 20.46
CA GLU A 453 13.37 -6.09 19.68
C GLU A 453 13.05 -4.60 19.78
N SER A 454 14.08 -3.77 19.68
CA SER A 454 13.93 -2.31 19.65
C SER A 454 13.44 -1.78 18.29
N ASN A 455 13.60 -2.55 17.22
CA ASN A 455 13.12 -2.23 15.88
C ASN A 455 12.66 -3.48 15.12
N GLU A 456 11.39 -3.51 14.74
CA GLU A 456 10.77 -4.63 14.03
C GLU A 456 10.74 -4.42 12.50
N SER A 457 11.08 -3.23 12.00
CA SER A 457 10.86 -2.89 10.58
C SER A 457 11.98 -3.38 9.66
N ASN A 458 13.17 -3.63 10.20
CA ASN A 458 14.36 -4.16 9.51
C ASN A 458 14.39 -5.71 9.45
N ASN A 459 13.33 -6.34 9.96
CA ASN A 459 13.26 -7.79 10.06
C ASN A 459 12.91 -8.49 8.73
N ILE A 460 12.53 -7.72 7.70
CA ILE A 460 12.02 -8.26 6.42
C ILE A 460 12.80 -7.64 5.26
N LEU A 461 13.38 -8.48 4.41
CA LEU A 461 13.96 -8.07 3.12
C LEU A 461 13.41 -8.93 2.00
N LEU A 462 13.12 -8.30 0.84
CA LEU A 462 12.60 -8.96 -0.34
C LEU A 462 13.66 -9.15 -1.42
N ILE A 463 13.53 -10.24 -2.17
CA ILE A 463 14.10 -10.42 -3.50
C ILE A 463 13.00 -10.14 -4.53
N THR A 464 13.31 -9.29 -5.51
CA THR A 464 12.37 -8.85 -6.53
C THR A 464 12.94 -9.08 -7.94
N GLY A 465 12.12 -8.79 -8.95
CA GLY A 465 12.56 -8.57 -10.32
C GLY A 465 13.30 -7.23 -10.48
N GLU A 466 13.72 -6.95 -11.71
CA GLU A 466 14.24 -5.63 -12.10
C GLU A 466 13.29 -4.50 -11.66
N ASN A 467 13.88 -3.41 -11.14
CA ASN A 467 13.15 -2.21 -10.68
C ASN A 467 11.99 -2.55 -9.72
N GLY A 468 12.18 -3.44 -8.75
CA GLY A 468 11.19 -3.73 -7.69
C GLY A 468 9.92 -4.45 -8.15
N ARG A 469 9.84 -4.83 -9.43
CA ARG A 469 8.72 -5.60 -10.00
C ARG A 469 8.70 -7.02 -9.45
N PRO A 470 7.58 -7.74 -9.50
CA PRO A 470 7.59 -9.14 -9.13
C PRO A 470 8.40 -9.97 -10.13
N ILE A 471 8.93 -11.09 -9.65
CA ILE A 471 9.68 -12.05 -10.46
C ILE A 471 8.68 -12.94 -11.19
N TRP A 472 8.78 -13.02 -12.51
CA TRP A 472 8.02 -14.00 -13.27
C TRP A 472 8.65 -15.39 -13.12
N PHE A 473 7.89 -16.34 -12.58
CA PHE A 473 8.25 -17.75 -12.50
C PHE A 473 7.49 -18.58 -13.54
N SER A 474 8.18 -19.56 -14.12
CA SER A 474 7.59 -20.59 -14.99
C SER A 474 8.06 -21.97 -14.53
N GLY A 475 7.18 -22.73 -13.88
CA GLY A 475 7.51 -24.04 -13.32
C GLY A 475 8.70 -24.02 -12.33
N GLY A 476 8.82 -22.96 -11.53
CA GLY A 476 9.91 -22.74 -10.55
C GLY A 476 11.17 -22.08 -11.11
N ILE A 477 11.21 -21.75 -12.40
CA ILE A 477 12.32 -21.01 -13.00
C ILE A 477 11.96 -19.52 -13.02
N GLY A 478 12.68 -18.70 -12.25
CA GLY A 478 12.47 -17.24 -12.24
C GLY A 478 13.18 -16.53 -13.40
N HIS A 479 12.59 -15.46 -13.93
CA HIS A 479 13.10 -14.66 -15.03
C HIS A 479 13.25 -13.17 -14.63
N GLY A 480 14.29 -12.48 -15.11
CA GLY A 480 14.46 -11.02 -14.92
C GLY A 480 14.65 -10.57 -13.46
N ARG A 481 15.38 -11.37 -12.66
CA ARG A 481 15.58 -11.17 -11.20
C ARG A 481 16.73 -10.23 -10.86
N SER A 482 16.61 -9.49 -9.75
CA SER A 482 17.76 -8.86 -9.08
C SER A 482 18.54 -9.93 -8.30
N ALA A 483 19.88 -9.78 -8.21
CA ALA A 483 20.72 -10.69 -7.43
C ALA A 483 20.74 -10.37 -5.92
N GLY A 484 20.04 -9.31 -5.48
CA GLY A 484 20.00 -8.82 -4.10
C GLY A 484 18.79 -7.94 -3.85
N PRO A 485 18.63 -7.39 -2.63
CA PRO A 485 17.47 -6.57 -2.26
C PRO A 485 17.40 -5.32 -3.12
N VAL A 486 16.18 -4.86 -3.39
CA VAL A 486 15.92 -3.65 -4.18
C VAL A 486 15.43 -2.53 -3.27
N ASP A 487 15.86 -1.31 -3.56
CA ASP A 487 15.33 -0.08 -2.97
C ASP A 487 13.83 0.00 -3.27
N MET A 488 13.01 -0.10 -2.23
CA MET A 488 11.54 -0.14 -2.36
C MET A 488 10.97 1.15 -2.96
N ARG A 489 11.76 2.24 -3.03
CA ARG A 489 11.36 3.56 -3.55
C ARG A 489 11.50 3.67 -5.07
N SER A 490 12.09 2.68 -5.75
CA SER A 490 12.31 2.66 -7.20
C SER A 490 11.47 1.60 -7.94
N SER A 491 10.40 1.07 -7.32
CA SER A 491 9.59 0.03 -7.95
C SER A 491 8.79 0.57 -9.14
N GLU A 492 8.93 -0.03 -10.32
CA GLU A 492 8.06 0.26 -11.47
C GLU A 492 6.60 -0.13 -11.16
N ARG A 493 5.65 0.75 -11.53
CA ARG A 493 4.24 0.62 -11.20
C ARG A 493 3.55 -0.50 -12.00
N ASP A 494 2.93 -1.43 -11.28
CA ASP A 494 1.86 -2.27 -11.79
C ASP A 494 0.62 -2.03 -10.90
N PRO A 495 -0.43 -1.36 -11.40
CA PRO A 495 -1.59 -1.01 -10.59
C PRO A 495 -2.38 -2.23 -10.08
N ASN A 496 -2.10 -3.43 -10.61
CA ASN A 496 -2.79 -4.68 -10.30
C ASN A 496 -1.89 -5.69 -9.56
N ALA A 497 -0.70 -5.29 -9.09
CA ALA A 497 0.16 -6.11 -8.25
C ALA A 497 0.45 -5.40 -6.92
N TYR A 498 0.65 -6.18 -5.86
CA TYR A 498 1.14 -5.67 -4.59
C TYR A 498 2.52 -5.07 -4.78
N THR A 499 2.77 -3.91 -4.20
CA THR A 499 4.12 -3.37 -4.14
C THR A 499 4.97 -4.15 -3.14
N PRO A 500 6.31 -4.13 -3.26
CA PRO A 500 7.19 -4.71 -2.24
C PRO A 500 6.90 -4.19 -0.83
N GLU A 501 6.54 -2.91 -0.71
CA GLU A 501 6.20 -2.29 0.56
C GLU A 501 4.88 -2.84 1.15
N GLU A 502 3.87 -3.07 0.31
CA GLU A 502 2.61 -3.68 0.75
C GLU A 502 2.82 -5.10 1.26
N ILE A 503 3.67 -5.88 0.58
CA ILE A 503 4.05 -7.23 1.03
C ILE A 503 4.83 -7.17 2.35
N CYS A 504 5.82 -6.27 2.48
CA CYS A 504 6.52 -6.03 3.75
C CYS A 504 5.56 -5.73 4.90
N ARG A 505 4.65 -4.77 4.70
CA ARG A 505 3.67 -4.36 5.72
C ARG A 505 2.70 -5.49 6.05
N PHE A 506 2.28 -6.27 5.04
CA PHE A 506 1.46 -7.45 5.23
C PHE A 506 2.16 -8.49 6.11
N ILE A 507 3.41 -8.82 5.79
CA ILE A 507 4.24 -9.73 6.58
C ILE A 507 4.41 -9.22 8.01
N ALA A 508 4.76 -7.95 8.19
CA ALA A 508 4.94 -7.33 9.50
C ALA A 508 3.66 -7.42 10.35
N ASN A 509 2.49 -7.20 9.74
CA ASN A 509 1.20 -7.36 10.42
C ASN A 509 0.91 -8.82 10.80
N LEU A 510 1.28 -9.78 9.95
CA LEU A 510 1.15 -11.20 10.26
C LEU A 510 2.09 -11.63 11.41
N LYS A 511 3.34 -11.12 11.42
CA LYS A 511 4.31 -11.32 12.50
C LYS A 511 3.74 -10.77 13.81
N ALA A 512 3.40 -9.48 13.86
CA ALA A 512 2.89 -8.80 15.06
C ALA A 512 1.59 -9.40 15.62
N SER A 513 0.76 -10.03 14.78
CA SER A 513 -0.48 -10.70 15.22
C SER A 513 -0.32 -12.18 15.56
N GLY A 514 0.88 -12.75 15.42
CA GLY A 514 1.16 -14.18 15.60
C GLY A 514 0.54 -15.08 14.51
N LYS A 515 -0.06 -14.49 13.48
CA LYS A 515 -0.73 -15.22 12.38
C LYS A 515 0.25 -15.75 11.35
N LEU A 516 1.44 -15.16 11.26
CA LEU A 516 2.47 -15.60 10.31
C LEU A 516 2.81 -17.07 10.52
N LYS A 517 3.01 -17.50 11.78
CA LYS A 517 3.26 -18.90 12.11
C LYS A 517 2.15 -19.83 11.61
N LYS A 518 0.89 -19.47 11.86
CA LYS A 518 -0.26 -20.26 11.41
C LYS A 518 -0.31 -20.37 9.88
N MET A 519 -0.05 -19.26 9.19
CA MET A 519 -0.03 -19.20 7.72
C MET A 519 1.02 -20.15 7.13
N VAL A 520 2.25 -20.12 7.65
CA VAL A 520 3.33 -20.99 7.17
C VAL A 520 3.12 -22.45 7.57
N ASP A 521 2.56 -22.73 8.76
CA ASP A 521 2.17 -24.08 9.19
C ASP A 521 1.14 -24.70 8.22
N GLU A 522 0.11 -23.94 7.83
CA GLU A 522 -0.93 -24.37 6.90
C GLU A 522 -0.40 -24.57 5.47
N ALA A 523 0.50 -23.69 5.00
CA ALA A 523 1.12 -23.83 3.69
C ALA A 523 2.00 -25.10 3.61
N SER A 524 2.78 -25.37 4.66
CA SER A 524 3.70 -26.50 4.70
C SER A 524 3.01 -27.84 4.86
N ALA A 525 1.85 -27.90 5.52
CA ALA A 525 1.00 -29.09 5.53
C ALA A 525 0.49 -29.50 4.13
N ASN A 526 0.40 -28.54 3.21
CA ASN A 526 -0.07 -28.75 1.84
C ASN A 526 1.07 -28.95 0.83
N ALA A 527 2.32 -28.68 1.21
CA ALA A 527 3.49 -28.91 0.37
C ALA A 527 3.80 -30.41 0.29
N GLN A 528 3.90 -30.96 -0.93
CA GLN A 528 4.42 -32.32 -1.11
C GLN A 528 5.96 -32.27 -1.11
N PRO A 529 6.66 -32.81 -0.09
CA PRO A 529 8.11 -32.86 -0.14
C PRO A 529 8.55 -33.75 -1.32
N PRO A 530 9.59 -33.36 -2.09
CA PRO A 530 10.09 -34.18 -3.17
C PRO A 530 10.61 -35.52 -2.63
N ALA A 531 10.34 -36.61 -3.35
CA ALA A 531 10.63 -37.98 -2.95
C ALA A 531 12.13 -38.36 -2.85
N SER A 532 13.04 -37.40 -2.72
CA SER A 532 14.47 -37.65 -2.71
C SER A 532 15.27 -36.59 -1.94
N MET A 533 15.07 -36.51 -0.63
CA MET A 533 16.13 -36.14 0.32
C MET A 533 16.05 -37.11 1.50
N LYS A 534 16.79 -38.21 1.36
CA LYS A 534 17.16 -39.15 2.42
C LYS A 534 18.67 -39.28 2.41
#